data_AF-A0A965KFF7-F1
#
_entry.id   AF-A0A965KFF7-F1
#
_cell.length_a   1.000
_cell.length_b   1.000
_cell.length_c   1.000
_cell.angle_alpha   90.00
_cell.angle_beta   90.00
_cell.angle_gamma   90.00
#
_symmetry.space_group_name_H-M   'P 1'
#
loop_
_entity.id
_entity.type
_entity.pdbx_description
1 polymer ?
#
loop_
_entity_poly.entity_id
_entity_poly.type
_entity_poly.pdbx_seq_one_letter_code
_entity_poly.pdbx_strand_id
1 'polypeptide(L)'
;MGQFALFANGFLPMASDQATYCLIFHSRLAVDDQESYLRSLTEVRESLEQGLITNLITEGLKPDFEALEKILEKMDEEAKSGLVTSATDRKFHEELLAPLNNPLSILLLQVFWRIFDELLEARFDPVAAGKTADRHHAILLAIKSADARGARIAVNSHFDGLRNRIGSRDFKID
;
A
#
# COMPACT_ATOMS: atom_id res chain seq x y z
N MET A 1 -46.55 -20.42 36.29
CA MET A 1 -46.30 -19.19 37.07
C MET A 1 -44.81 -18.92 37.06
N GLY A 2 -44.39 -17.76 36.53
CA GLY A 2 -43.08 -17.11 36.71
C GLY A 2 -41.86 -17.78 36.04
N GLN A 3 -40.93 -17.09 35.37
CA GLN A 3 -40.75 -15.66 35.13
C GLN A 3 -39.72 -15.50 33.99
N PHE A 4 -39.98 -14.55 33.09
CA PHE A 4 -39.02 -14.03 32.11
C PHE A 4 -37.86 -13.31 32.84
N ALA A 5 -36.63 -13.48 32.35
CA ALA A 5 -35.58 -12.48 32.51
C ALA A 5 -34.84 -12.34 31.17
N LEU A 6 -35.01 -11.18 30.55
CA LEU A 6 -34.22 -10.70 29.41
C LEU A 6 -32.75 -10.55 29.85
N PHE A 7 -31.82 -10.96 29.00
CA PHE A 7 -30.48 -10.37 28.97
C PHE A 7 -30.34 -9.54 27.70
N ALA A 8 -30.39 -8.23 27.89
CA ALA A 8 -30.02 -7.23 26.92
C ALA A 8 -28.53 -6.87 27.10
N ASN A 9 -27.88 -6.59 25.96
CA ASN A 9 -26.67 -5.78 25.80
C ASN A 9 -25.40 -6.20 26.56
N GLY A 10 -24.53 -6.91 25.84
CA GLY A 10 -23.11 -6.97 26.12
C GLY A 10 -22.36 -7.08 24.79
N PHE A 11 -21.88 -5.94 24.31
CA PHE A 11 -20.97 -5.76 23.19
C PHE A 11 -19.99 -6.96 23.06
N LEU A 12 -20.12 -7.74 21.99
CA LEU A 12 -19.11 -8.72 21.61
C LEU A 12 -17.77 -7.99 21.46
N PRO A 13 -16.64 -8.56 21.93
CA PRO A 13 -15.35 -7.89 21.81
C PRO A 13 -15.06 -7.67 20.31
N MET A 14 -14.97 -6.41 19.88
CA MET A 14 -14.45 -6.01 18.57
C MET A 14 -12.91 -6.21 18.50
N ALA A 15 -12.45 -7.37 18.96
CA ALA A 15 -11.06 -7.80 18.93
C ALA A 15 -10.96 -9.22 18.37
N SER A 16 -11.89 -9.64 17.50
CA SER A 16 -11.58 -10.68 16.53
C SER A 16 -10.64 -10.07 15.49
N ASP A 17 -9.37 -10.13 15.86
CA ASP A 17 -8.16 -9.77 15.16
C ASP A 17 -8.33 -9.61 13.63
N GLN A 18 -8.14 -8.39 13.12
CA GLN A 18 -8.08 -8.13 11.67
C GLN A 18 -7.06 -9.04 10.97
N ALA A 19 -6.01 -9.48 11.68
CA ALA A 19 -5.06 -10.45 11.14
C ALA A 19 -5.75 -11.80 10.86
N THR A 20 -6.71 -12.23 11.68
CA THR A 20 -7.52 -13.45 11.43
C THR A 20 -8.32 -13.34 10.13
N TYR A 21 -8.93 -12.18 9.83
CA TYR A 21 -9.64 -12.00 8.55
C TYR A 21 -8.70 -11.96 7.34
N CYS A 22 -7.53 -11.32 7.47
CA CYS A 22 -6.50 -11.33 6.42
C CYS A 22 -6.01 -12.76 6.15
N LEU A 23 -5.80 -13.54 7.21
CA LEU A 23 -5.35 -14.93 7.13
C LEU A 23 -6.43 -15.86 6.55
N ILE A 24 -7.72 -15.62 6.86
CA ILE A 24 -8.85 -16.34 6.25
C ILE A 24 -8.98 -16.02 4.76
N PHE A 25 -8.81 -14.74 4.36
CA PHE A 25 -8.82 -14.36 2.95
C PHE A 25 -7.64 -14.97 2.18
N HIS A 26 -6.43 -14.94 2.78
CA HIS A 26 -5.24 -15.57 2.25
C HIS A 26 -5.40 -17.09 2.10
N SER A 27 -5.79 -17.80 3.17
CA SER A 27 -5.95 -19.26 3.17
C SER A 27 -6.96 -19.80 2.16
N ARG A 28 -7.99 -19.02 1.78
CA ARG A 28 -8.98 -19.43 0.77
C ARG A 28 -8.53 -19.19 -0.67
N LEU A 29 -7.57 -18.28 -0.91
CA LEU A 29 -7.08 -17.95 -2.25
C LEU A 29 -5.71 -18.57 -2.56
N ALA A 30 -4.87 -18.80 -1.55
CA ALA A 30 -3.49 -19.29 -1.71
C ALA A 30 -3.38 -20.82 -1.83
N VAL A 31 -4.42 -21.52 -2.27
CA VAL A 31 -4.50 -22.99 -2.15
C VAL A 31 -3.47 -23.73 -3.02
N ASP A 32 -2.94 -23.14 -4.10
CA ASP A 32 -2.00 -23.85 -4.99
C ASP A 32 -0.67 -23.12 -5.34
N ASP A 33 -0.55 -21.79 -5.22
CA ASP A 33 0.72 -21.06 -5.51
C ASP A 33 0.81 -19.66 -4.86
N GLN A 34 1.83 -19.44 -4.02
CA GLN A 34 2.09 -18.15 -3.34
C GLN A 34 2.53 -17.05 -4.32
N GLU A 35 3.30 -17.36 -5.36
CA GLU A 35 3.79 -16.35 -6.31
C GLU A 35 2.63 -15.75 -7.11
N SER A 36 1.79 -16.61 -7.71
CA SER A 36 0.59 -16.18 -8.44
C SER A 36 -0.39 -15.41 -7.57
N TYR A 37 -0.51 -15.78 -6.28
CA TYR A 37 -1.33 -15.04 -5.32
C TYR A 37 -0.78 -13.62 -5.07
N LEU A 38 0.51 -13.49 -4.76
CA LEU A 38 1.15 -12.19 -4.54
C LEU A 38 1.12 -11.31 -5.79
N ARG A 39 1.23 -11.91 -6.99
CA ARG A 39 1.06 -11.21 -8.26
C ARG A 39 -0.35 -10.64 -8.41
N SER A 40 -1.37 -11.46 -8.16
CA SER A 40 -2.77 -11.03 -8.22
C SER A 40 -3.07 -9.91 -7.22
N LEU A 41 -2.54 -10.00 -6.00
CA LEU A 41 -2.66 -8.92 -5.01
C LEU A 41 -1.95 -7.64 -5.46
N THR A 42 -0.77 -7.76 -6.06
CA THR A 42 -0.01 -6.62 -6.60
C THR A 42 -0.84 -5.90 -7.66
N GLU A 43 -1.44 -6.63 -8.61
CA GLU A 43 -2.28 -6.07 -9.68
C GLU A 43 -3.50 -5.30 -9.15
N VAL A 44 -4.18 -5.86 -8.13
CA VAL A 44 -5.34 -5.21 -7.51
C VAL A 44 -4.92 -3.95 -6.74
N ARG A 45 -3.85 -4.04 -5.93
CA ARG A 45 -3.34 -2.90 -5.15
C ARG A 45 -2.87 -1.77 -6.06
N GLU A 46 -2.14 -2.09 -7.13
CA GLU A 46 -1.69 -1.11 -8.11
C GLU A 46 -2.87 -0.40 -8.77
N SER A 47 -3.87 -1.16 -9.24
CA SER A 47 -5.05 -0.59 -9.89
C SER A 47 -5.81 0.35 -8.95
N LEU A 48 -5.92 -0.03 -7.67
CA LEU A 48 -6.50 0.80 -6.63
C LEU A 48 -5.71 2.09 -6.44
N GLU A 49 -4.39 2.02 -6.22
CA GLU A 49 -3.57 3.21 -5.99
C GLU A 49 -3.55 4.13 -7.21
N GLN A 50 -3.45 3.61 -8.43
CA GLN A 50 -3.57 4.41 -9.66
C GLN A 50 -4.92 5.16 -9.74
N GLY A 51 -6.01 4.54 -9.31
CA GLY A 51 -7.31 5.19 -9.23
C GLY A 51 -7.34 6.30 -8.19
N LEU A 52 -6.81 6.02 -6.99
CA LEU A 52 -6.80 6.97 -5.87
C LEU A 52 -5.95 8.21 -6.18
N ILE A 53 -4.76 8.06 -6.75
CA ILE A 53 -3.94 9.23 -7.12
C ILE A 53 -4.60 10.05 -8.24
N THR A 54 -5.32 9.38 -9.15
CA THR A 54 -6.01 10.06 -10.25
C THR A 54 -7.12 10.90 -9.67
N ASN A 55 -7.91 10.35 -8.74
CA ASN A 55 -8.95 11.09 -8.02
C ASN A 55 -8.38 12.31 -7.29
N LEU A 56 -7.27 12.14 -6.57
CA LEU A 56 -6.57 13.22 -5.86
C LEU A 56 -6.29 14.41 -6.80
N ILE A 57 -5.75 14.12 -7.99
CA ILE A 57 -5.45 15.15 -9.00
C ILE A 57 -6.73 15.73 -9.61
N THR A 58 -7.68 14.90 -10.05
CA THR A 58 -8.88 15.37 -10.74
C THR A 58 -9.80 16.20 -9.85
N GLU A 59 -9.82 15.90 -8.55
CA GLU A 59 -10.56 16.66 -7.55
C GLU A 59 -9.82 17.92 -7.08
N GLY A 60 -8.58 18.13 -7.55
CA GLY A 60 -7.75 19.28 -7.17
C GLY A 60 -7.31 19.26 -5.71
N LEU A 61 -7.31 18.09 -5.08
CA LEU A 61 -6.93 17.90 -3.69
C LEU A 61 -5.41 17.96 -3.56
N LYS A 62 -4.94 18.61 -2.48
CA LYS A 62 -3.51 18.80 -2.23
C LYS A 62 -3.12 18.13 -0.93
N PRO A 63 -2.21 17.16 -0.96
CA PRO A 63 -1.63 16.61 0.26
C PRO A 63 -0.65 17.61 0.89
N ASP A 64 -0.23 17.31 2.12
CA ASP A 64 0.83 18.09 2.76
C ASP A 64 2.18 17.77 2.10
N PHE A 65 2.57 18.63 1.16
CA PHE A 65 3.81 18.46 0.41
C PHE A 65 5.06 18.57 1.30
N GLU A 66 5.01 19.36 2.38
CA GLU A 66 6.14 19.51 3.29
C GLU A 66 6.32 18.23 4.13
N ALA A 67 5.22 17.64 4.60
CA ALA A 67 5.26 16.35 5.27
C ALA A 67 5.77 15.23 4.35
N LEU A 68 5.32 15.21 3.09
CA LEU A 68 5.78 14.24 2.09
C LEU A 68 7.27 14.38 1.77
N GLU A 69 7.79 15.60 1.63
CA GLU A 69 9.21 15.86 1.43
C GLU A 69 10.06 15.32 2.60
N LYS A 70 9.64 15.56 3.84
CA LYS A 70 10.31 15.00 5.04
C LYS A 70 10.31 13.47 5.07
N ILE A 71 9.23 12.84 4.60
CA ILE A 71 9.16 11.38 4.49
C ILE A 71 10.14 10.88 3.42
N LEU A 72 10.25 11.58 2.29
CA LEU A 72 11.20 11.24 1.22
C LEU A 72 12.65 11.43 1.67
N GLU A 73 12.97 12.48 2.43
CA GLU A 73 14.30 12.66 3.03
C GLU A 73 14.67 11.46 3.91
N LYS A 74 13.75 11.02 4.77
CA LYS A 74 13.93 9.80 5.57
C LYS A 74 14.10 8.56 4.69
N MET A 75 13.33 8.45 3.62
CA MET A 75 13.43 7.35 2.66
C MET A 75 14.81 7.32 1.98
N ASP A 76 15.35 8.48 1.63
CA ASP A 76 16.69 8.62 1.05
C ASP A 76 17.79 8.22 2.05
N GLU A 77 17.63 8.54 3.33
CA GLU A 77 18.52 8.10 4.41
C GLU A 77 18.48 6.58 4.61
N GLU A 78 17.28 6.00 4.62
CA GLU A 78 17.06 4.55 4.68
C GLU A 78 17.69 3.85 3.46
N ALA A 79 17.52 4.40 2.26
CA ALA A 79 18.08 3.86 1.03
C ALA A 79 19.62 3.81 1.03
N LYS A 80 20.30 4.81 1.61
CA LYS A 80 21.76 4.78 1.82
C LYS A 80 22.21 3.60 2.68
N SER A 81 21.33 3.15 3.57
CA SER A 81 21.52 1.99 4.44
C SER A 81 21.02 0.70 3.79
N GLY A 82 20.80 0.66 2.47
CA GLY A 82 20.48 -0.57 1.74
C GLY A 82 19.04 -1.05 1.82
N LEU A 83 18.15 -0.33 2.50
CA LEU A 83 16.77 -0.75 2.70
C LEU A 83 15.86 0.45 2.97
N VAL A 84 14.82 0.62 2.16
CA VAL A 84 13.65 1.44 2.52
C VAL A 84 12.70 0.57 3.35
N THR A 85 12.32 1.05 4.54
CA THR A 85 11.46 0.28 5.44
C THR A 85 10.00 0.30 4.97
N SER A 86 9.27 -0.81 5.20
CA SER A 86 7.81 -0.85 4.97
C SER A 86 7.08 0.27 5.72
N ALA A 87 7.57 0.67 6.90
CA ALA A 87 6.97 1.74 7.68
C ALA A 87 7.07 3.12 7.00
N THR A 88 8.22 3.43 6.37
CA THR A 88 8.41 4.70 5.65
C THR A 88 7.62 4.72 4.34
N ASP A 89 7.62 3.61 3.60
CA ASP A 89 6.77 3.42 2.40
C ASP A 89 5.29 3.67 2.70
N ARG A 90 4.76 2.99 3.73
CA ARG A 90 3.36 3.16 4.19
C ARG A 90 3.04 4.59 4.55
N LYS A 91 3.91 5.23 5.34
CA LYS A 91 3.69 6.60 5.80
C LYS A 91 3.59 7.58 4.63
N PHE A 92 4.39 7.38 3.57
CA PHE A 92 4.30 8.18 2.36
C PHE A 92 2.91 8.06 1.72
N HIS A 93 2.43 6.82 1.52
CA HIS A 93 1.14 6.57 0.88
C HIS A 93 -0.05 7.06 1.72
N GLU A 94 -0.01 6.87 3.04
CA GLU A 94 -1.04 7.38 3.96
C GLU A 94 -1.11 8.91 3.92
N GLU A 95 0.03 9.60 3.96
CA GLU A 95 0.11 11.07 3.88
C GLU A 95 -0.35 11.57 2.51
N LEU A 96 0.08 10.91 1.43
CA LEU A 96 -0.26 11.30 0.06
C LEU A 96 -1.77 11.24 -0.20
N LEU A 97 -2.43 10.22 0.34
CA LEU A 97 -3.83 9.93 0.09
C LEU A 97 -4.77 10.50 1.17
N ALA A 98 -4.24 11.07 2.25
CA ALA A 98 -5.01 11.66 3.35
C ALA A 98 -6.09 12.67 2.88
N PRO A 99 -5.86 13.55 1.89
CA PRO A 99 -6.87 14.52 1.45
C PRO A 99 -8.16 13.90 0.87
N LEU A 100 -8.10 12.66 0.36
CA LEU A 100 -9.29 11.97 -0.16
C LEU A 100 -10.33 11.70 0.92
N ASN A 101 -9.95 11.76 2.20
CA ASN A 101 -10.81 11.52 3.35
C ASN A 101 -11.64 10.23 3.21
N ASN A 102 -11.02 9.20 2.62
CA ASN A 102 -11.65 7.91 2.35
C ASN A 102 -11.04 6.84 3.27
N PRO A 103 -11.62 6.62 4.47
CA PRO A 103 -11.06 5.69 5.45
C PRO A 103 -11.05 4.25 4.97
N LEU A 104 -11.95 3.87 4.06
CA LEU A 104 -11.98 2.52 3.50
C LEU A 104 -10.78 2.24 2.59
N SER A 105 -10.33 3.25 1.83
CA SER A 105 -9.16 3.11 0.95
C SER A 105 -7.89 2.85 1.75
N ILE A 106 -7.67 3.62 2.82
CA ILE A 106 -6.53 3.42 3.73
C ILE A 106 -6.61 2.05 4.41
N LEU A 107 -7.79 1.65 4.90
CA LEU A 107 -7.98 0.33 5.51
C LEU A 107 -7.61 -0.81 4.54
N LEU A 108 -8.01 -0.70 3.27
CA LEU A 108 -7.71 -1.72 2.26
C LEU A 108 -6.21 -1.78 1.94
N LEU A 109 -5.54 -0.63 1.86
CA LEU A 109 -4.07 -0.58 1.73
C LEU A 109 -3.36 -1.23 2.92
N GLN A 110 -3.82 -0.98 4.14
CA GLN A 110 -3.29 -1.63 5.35
C GLN A 110 -3.39 -3.15 5.31
N VAL A 111 -4.49 -3.69 4.77
CA VAL A 111 -4.64 -5.14 4.56
C VAL A 111 -3.60 -5.66 3.59
N PHE A 112 -3.43 -5.02 2.42
CA PHE A 112 -2.40 -5.42 1.46
C PHE A 112 -1.01 -5.40 2.09
N TRP A 113 -0.67 -4.31 2.77
CA TRP A 113 0.65 -4.16 3.39
C TRP A 113 0.95 -5.21 4.45
N ARG A 114 -0.05 -5.61 5.25
CA ARG A 114 0.13 -6.68 6.24
C ARG A 114 0.42 -8.02 5.57
N ILE A 115 -0.28 -8.35 4.48
CA ILE A 115 -0.02 -9.57 3.72
C ILE A 115 1.39 -9.57 3.13
N PHE A 116 1.84 -8.44 2.57
CA PHE A 116 3.20 -8.34 2.03
C PHE A 116 4.28 -8.42 3.10
N ASP A 117 4.08 -7.81 4.28
CA ASP A 117 5.03 -7.94 5.40
C ASP A 117 5.13 -9.38 5.92
N GLU A 118 4.01 -10.11 5.96
CA GLU A 118 3.97 -11.51 6.43
C GLU A 118 4.64 -12.46 5.42
N LEU A 119 4.44 -12.23 4.12
CA LEU A 119 4.82 -13.18 3.07
C LEU A 119 6.13 -12.85 2.35
N LEU A 120 6.62 -11.60 2.42
CA LEU A 120 7.86 -11.19 1.77
C LEU A 120 8.91 -10.75 2.77
N GLU A 121 10.02 -11.49 2.79
CA GLU A 121 11.19 -11.11 3.57
C GLU A 121 11.78 -9.77 3.08
N ALA A 122 12.30 -8.99 4.02
CA ALA A 122 13.11 -7.83 3.70
C ALA A 122 14.42 -8.29 3.06
N ARG A 123 14.82 -7.63 1.97
CA ARG A 123 16.10 -7.89 1.30
C ARG A 123 16.91 -6.61 1.28
N PHE A 124 18.13 -6.69 1.83
CA PHE A 124 19.08 -5.61 1.77
C PHE A 124 19.69 -5.55 0.37
N ASP A 125 19.47 -4.44 -0.32
CA ASP A 125 20.00 -4.16 -1.65
C ASP A 125 20.02 -2.63 -1.85
N PRO A 126 21.18 -1.97 -1.73
CA PRO A 126 21.30 -0.53 -1.91
C PRO A 126 20.85 -0.02 -3.28
N VAL A 127 21.02 -0.81 -4.34
CA VAL A 127 20.60 -0.42 -5.68
C VAL A 127 19.07 -0.45 -5.78
N ALA A 128 18.45 -1.51 -5.26
CA ALA A 128 16.99 -1.59 -5.22
C ALA A 128 16.38 -0.54 -4.29
N ALA A 129 17.00 -0.29 -3.13
CA ALA A 129 16.54 0.71 -2.18
C ALA A 129 16.61 2.14 -2.76
N GLY A 130 17.70 2.48 -3.46
CA GLY A 130 17.80 3.75 -4.20
C GLY A 130 16.70 3.90 -5.25
N LYS A 131 16.44 2.85 -6.06
CA LYS A 131 15.33 2.85 -7.03
C LYS A 131 13.97 3.04 -6.37
N THR A 132 13.75 2.45 -5.20
CA THR A 132 12.51 2.64 -4.43
C THR A 132 12.34 4.11 -4.06
N ALA A 133 13.39 4.77 -3.54
CA ALA A 133 13.33 6.20 -3.23
C ALA A 133 13.05 7.05 -4.48
N ASP A 134 13.77 6.82 -5.58
CA ASP A 134 13.58 7.55 -6.84
C ASP A 134 12.13 7.46 -7.37
N ARG A 135 11.51 6.28 -7.25
CA ARG A 135 10.12 6.07 -7.68
C ARG A 135 9.12 6.86 -6.84
N HIS A 136 9.35 6.99 -5.53
CA HIS A 136 8.49 7.80 -4.67
C HIS A 136 8.66 9.30 -4.93
N HIS A 137 9.89 9.77 -5.20
CA HIS A 137 10.14 11.13 -5.68
C HIS A 137 9.40 11.41 -7.00
N ALA A 138 9.41 10.46 -7.94
CA ALA A 138 8.70 10.59 -9.21
C ALA A 138 7.17 10.69 -9.03
N ILE A 139 6.59 9.93 -8.09
CA ILE A 139 5.18 10.07 -7.73
C ILE A 139 4.91 11.49 -7.22
N LEU A 140 5.66 11.96 -6.22
CA LEU A 140 5.44 13.29 -5.65
C LEU A 140 5.56 14.40 -6.70
N LEU A 141 6.53 14.30 -7.61
CA LEU A 141 6.72 15.25 -8.70
C LEU A 141 5.50 15.31 -9.64
N ALA A 142 4.94 14.16 -9.99
CA ALA A 142 3.75 14.08 -10.84
C ALA A 142 2.51 14.68 -10.15
N ILE A 143 2.33 14.41 -8.84
CA ILE A 143 1.25 15.00 -8.04
C ILE A 143 1.38 16.52 -7.96
N LYS A 144 2.58 17.04 -7.67
CA LYS A 144 2.86 18.49 -7.62
C LYS A 144 2.58 19.19 -8.95
N SER A 145 2.82 18.50 -10.06
CA SER A 145 2.60 19.00 -11.41
C SER A 145 1.16 18.82 -11.90
N ALA A 146 0.28 18.22 -11.08
CA ALA A 146 -1.08 17.82 -11.47
C ALA A 146 -1.12 16.97 -12.75
N ASP A 147 -0.08 16.16 -13.00
CA ASP A 147 0.03 15.30 -14.17
C ASP A 147 -0.54 13.91 -13.88
N ALA A 148 -1.84 13.72 -14.15
CA ALA A 148 -2.51 12.45 -13.91
C ALA A 148 -1.89 11.28 -14.70
N ARG A 149 -1.41 11.52 -15.92
CA ARG A 149 -0.78 10.48 -16.73
C ARG A 149 0.59 10.12 -16.17
N GLY A 150 1.41 11.13 -15.86
CA GLY A 150 2.71 10.95 -15.22
C GLY A 150 2.59 10.24 -13.87
N ALA A 151 1.56 10.56 -13.08
CA ALA A 151 1.33 9.93 -11.79
C ALA A 151 1.03 8.44 -11.94
N ARG A 152 0.19 8.05 -12.92
CA ARG A 152 -0.10 6.63 -13.20
C ARG A 152 1.15 5.87 -13.64
N ILE A 153 1.99 6.48 -14.47
CA ILE A 153 3.27 5.88 -14.90
C ILE A 153 4.22 5.73 -13.70
N ALA A 154 4.33 6.75 -12.86
CA ALA A 154 5.18 6.73 -11.67
C ALA A 154 4.74 5.64 -10.68
N VAL A 155 3.43 5.49 -10.43
CA VAL A 155 2.89 4.42 -9.59
C VAL A 155 3.12 3.05 -10.23
N ASN A 156 2.89 2.88 -11.54
CA ASN A 156 3.21 1.61 -12.21
C ASN A 156 4.67 1.20 -12.00
N SER A 157 5.61 2.15 -12.15
CA SER A 157 7.03 1.87 -11.91
C SER A 157 7.38 1.65 -10.44
N HIS A 158 6.67 2.30 -9.50
CA HIS A 158 6.78 2.01 -8.07
C HIS A 158 6.56 0.51 -7.78
N PHE A 159 5.53 -0.09 -8.40
CA PHE A 159 5.21 -1.51 -8.24
C PHE A 159 6.23 -2.49 -8.86
N ASP A 160 7.13 -2.04 -9.75
CA ASP A 160 8.21 -2.90 -10.29
C ASP A 160 9.11 -3.44 -9.17
N GLY A 161 9.28 -2.67 -8.08
CA GLY A 161 10.07 -3.13 -6.92
C GLY A 161 9.46 -4.37 -6.28
N LEU A 162 8.12 -4.39 -6.18
CA LEU A 162 7.37 -5.51 -5.64
C LEU A 162 7.35 -6.70 -6.60
N ARG A 163 7.13 -6.46 -7.90
CA ARG A 163 7.19 -7.51 -8.95
C ARG A 163 8.55 -8.21 -8.99
N ASN A 164 9.65 -7.44 -8.87
CA ASN A 164 11.00 -8.00 -8.82
C ASN A 164 11.24 -8.87 -7.56
N ARG A 165 10.61 -8.54 -6.43
CA ARG A 165 10.72 -9.32 -5.18
C ARG A 165 9.91 -10.60 -5.21
N ILE A 166 8.70 -10.56 -5.78
CA ILE A 166 7.83 -11.74 -5.97
C ILE A 166 8.45 -12.68 -7.01
N GLY A 167 9.16 -12.10 -8.00
CA GLY A 167 9.80 -12.81 -9.10
C GLY A 167 8.82 -12.99 -10.25
N SER A 168 8.68 -12.02 -11.16
CA SER A 168 7.87 -12.20 -12.38
C SER A 168 8.28 -11.26 -13.51
N ARG A 169 8.33 -11.78 -14.74
CA ARG A 169 8.61 -11.04 -15.99
C ARG A 169 7.58 -9.93 -16.24
N ASP A 170 8.06 -8.81 -16.75
CA ASP A 170 7.34 -7.57 -17.05
C ASP A 170 5.99 -7.78 -17.76
N PHE A 171 4.94 -7.16 -17.22
CA PHE A 171 3.71 -6.90 -17.98
C PHE A 171 3.94 -5.68 -18.87
N LYS A 172 3.74 -5.84 -20.18
CA LYS A 172 3.58 -4.68 -21.07
C LYS A 172 2.21 -4.07 -20.81
N ILE A 173 2.19 -2.81 -20.42
CA ILE A 173 1.00 -1.97 -20.55
C ILE A 173 1.02 -1.45 -21.99
N ASP A 174 0.14 -2.01 -22.81
CA ASP A 174 -0.18 -1.50 -24.15
C ASP A 174 -0.90 -0.14 -24.06
#